data_AF-A0A520GWP1-F1
#
_entry.id   AF-A0A520GWP1-F1
#
_cell.length_a   1.000
_cell.length_b   1.000
_cell.length_c   1.000
_cell.angle_alpha   90.00
_cell.angle_beta   90.00
_cell.angle_gamma   90.00
#
_symmetry.space_group_name_H-M   'P 1'
#
loop_
_entity.id
_entity.type
_entity.pdbx_description
1 polymer ?
#
loop_
_entity_poly.entity_id
_entity_poly.type
_entity_poly.pdbx_seq_one_letter_code
_entity_poly.pdbx_strand_id
1 'polypeptide(L)'
;MEKRVIFQEDMDAGPGDFNDLQGYAQVALDHVVGDAVTAGRRYAGFAAAATNATTLTVQPGRLYSGGLVYGADQVSVFDFTTRLPVATRKIVSLAVFGDEVDTGQTTREFLLNEETGASEPRQVALIRARLCNVNVVYGVESADPVAPIVPTGALVVANILLTP
;
A
#
# COMPACT_ATOMS: atom_id res chain seq x y z
N MET A 1 -12.06 1.30 -4.71
CA MET A 1 -11.24 0.80 -5.82
C MET A 1 -9.81 1.25 -5.63
N GLU A 2 -8.93 0.25 -5.58
CA GLU A 2 -7.51 0.31 -5.23
C GLU A 2 -6.64 0.45 -6.46
N LYS A 3 -7.11 0.00 -7.63
CA LYS A 3 -6.42 0.10 -8.91
C LYS A 3 -7.38 0.56 -9.99
N ARG A 4 -6.89 1.34 -10.95
CA ARG A 4 -7.63 1.67 -12.17
C ARG A 4 -6.68 1.74 -13.36
N VAL A 5 -7.20 1.43 -14.55
CA VAL A 5 -6.50 1.61 -15.82
C VAL A 5 -6.58 3.09 -16.23
N ILE A 6 -5.48 3.64 -16.74
CA ILE A 6 -5.37 5.00 -17.26
C ILE A 6 -5.38 4.93 -18.78
N PHE A 7 -6.36 5.58 -19.41
CA PHE A 7 -6.38 5.80 -20.85
C PHE A 7 -6.00 7.25 -21.15
N GLN A 8 -5.15 7.43 -22.15
CA GLN A 8 -4.75 8.74 -22.66
C GLN A 8 -5.32 8.90 -24.07
N GLU A 9 -5.47 10.14 -24.50
CA GLU A 9 -5.88 10.45 -25.87
C GLU A 9 -4.88 9.86 -26.87
N ASP A 10 -5.39 9.38 -28.01
CA ASP A 10 -4.64 8.76 -29.10
C ASP A 10 -3.86 7.47 -28.73
N MET A 11 -3.99 6.99 -27.50
CA MET A 11 -3.33 5.79 -27.03
C MET A 11 -4.08 4.54 -27.48
N ASP A 12 -3.36 3.59 -28.07
CA ASP A 12 -3.93 2.28 -28.40
C ASP A 12 -4.29 1.49 -27.13
N ALA A 13 -5.43 0.80 -27.16
CA ALA A 13 -5.97 0.05 -26.03
C ALA A 13 -5.99 -1.45 -26.35
N GLY A 14 -5.29 -2.24 -25.52
CA GLY A 14 -5.26 -3.68 -25.68
C GLY A 14 -6.51 -4.37 -25.12
N PRO A 15 -6.89 -5.56 -25.60
CA PRO A 15 -7.97 -6.35 -25.00
C PRO A 15 -7.79 -6.63 -23.50
N GLY A 16 -6.54 -6.75 -23.04
CA GLY A 16 -6.20 -6.92 -21.62
C GLY A 16 -6.63 -5.73 -20.75
N ASP A 17 -6.57 -4.52 -21.29
CA ASP A 17 -6.88 -3.28 -20.55
C ASP A 17 -8.37 -3.25 -20.14
N PHE A 18 -9.26 -3.79 -20.99
CA PHE A 18 -10.70 -3.90 -20.72
C PHE A 18 -11.05 -5.03 -19.74
N ASN A 19 -10.28 -6.11 -19.75
CA ASN A 19 -10.43 -7.19 -18.77
C ASN A 19 -9.96 -6.72 -17.38
N ASP A 20 -8.84 -6.02 -17.32
CA ASP A 20 -8.28 -5.44 -16.10
C ASP A 20 -9.24 -4.40 -15.51
N LEU A 21 -9.86 -3.55 -16.34
CA LEU A 21 -10.87 -2.59 -15.89
C LEU A 21 -12.01 -3.27 -15.11
N GLN A 22 -12.55 -4.36 -15.65
CA GLN A 22 -13.62 -5.12 -15.01
C GLN A 22 -13.12 -5.88 -13.77
N GLY A 23 -11.95 -6.51 -13.86
CA GLY A 23 -11.34 -7.27 -12.76
C GLY A 23 -11.04 -6.38 -11.54
N TYR A 24 -10.45 -5.20 -11.75
CA TYR A 24 -10.18 -4.25 -10.66
C TYR A 24 -11.47 -3.74 -10.02
N ALA A 25 -12.53 -3.54 -10.81
CA ALA A 25 -13.82 -3.15 -10.27
C ALA A 25 -14.46 -4.25 -9.41
N GLN A 26 -14.42 -5.49 -9.89
CA GLN A 26 -14.94 -6.64 -9.15
C GLN A 26 -14.19 -6.83 -7.82
N VAL A 27 -12.85 -6.88 -7.85
CA VAL A 27 -12.02 -7.06 -6.65
C VAL A 27 -12.29 -5.96 -5.62
N ALA A 28 -12.41 -4.71 -6.07
CA ALA A 28 -12.70 -3.60 -5.17
C ALA A 28 -14.07 -3.73 -4.49
N LEU A 29 -15.10 -4.19 -5.22
CA LEU A 29 -16.42 -4.43 -4.65
C LEU A 29 -16.39 -5.62 -3.67
N ASP A 30 -15.70 -6.70 -4.02
CA ASP A 30 -15.53 -7.86 -3.15
C ASP A 30 -14.85 -7.49 -1.82
N HIS A 31 -13.83 -6.62 -1.86
CA HIS A 31 -13.19 -6.11 -0.65
C HIS A 31 -14.12 -5.23 0.20
N VAL A 32 -14.93 -4.37 -0.43
CA VAL A 32 -15.91 -3.55 0.31
C VAL A 32 -16.96 -4.44 0.99
N VAL A 33 -17.45 -5.45 0.28
CA VAL A 33 -18.44 -6.42 0.82
C VAL A 33 -17.83 -7.27 1.94
N GLY A 34 -16.57 -7.71 1.77
CA GLY A 34 -15.91 -8.62 2.71
C GLY A 34 -15.42 -7.96 4.00
N ASP A 35 -14.97 -6.70 3.96
CA ASP A 35 -14.21 -6.13 5.07
C ASP A 35 -14.93 -5.01 5.84
N ALA A 36 -15.66 -4.11 5.19
CA ALA A 36 -16.29 -2.98 5.88
C ALA A 36 -17.21 -2.10 5.01
N VAL A 37 -18.36 -1.71 5.60
CA VAL A 37 -19.08 -0.47 5.29
C VAL A 37 -19.05 0.42 6.54
N THR A 38 -18.10 1.35 6.66
CA THR A 38 -18.08 2.36 7.72
C THR A 38 -17.30 3.62 7.31
N ALA A 39 -17.60 4.77 7.92
CA ALA A 39 -17.01 6.08 7.60
C ALA A 39 -15.70 6.40 8.35
N GLY A 40 -15.34 5.61 9.36
CA GLY A 40 -14.10 5.80 10.14
C GLY A 40 -12.88 5.11 9.53
N ARG A 41 -11.68 5.47 10.00
CA ARG A 41 -10.45 4.76 9.62
C ARG A 41 -10.47 3.33 10.17
N ARG A 42 -10.27 2.35 9.29
CA ARG A 42 -10.20 0.92 9.63
C ARG A 42 -9.16 0.24 8.77
N TYR A 43 -8.69 -0.91 9.20
CA TYR A 43 -7.85 -1.78 8.37
C TYR A 43 -8.38 -3.22 8.42
N ALA A 44 -8.07 -3.98 7.39
CA ALA A 44 -8.28 -5.43 7.32
C ALA A 44 -6.94 -6.10 6.97
N GLY A 45 -6.66 -7.27 7.56
CA GLY A 45 -5.36 -7.93 7.40
C GLY A 45 -4.26 -7.30 8.26
N PHE A 46 -3.05 -7.15 7.71
CA PHE A 46 -1.84 -6.70 8.41
C PHE A 46 -1.48 -7.53 9.65
N ALA A 47 -1.73 -8.84 9.61
CA ALA A 47 -1.30 -9.74 10.66
C ALA A 47 0.22 -9.63 10.83
N ALA A 48 0.65 -9.12 11.99
CA ALA A 48 2.04 -8.87 12.33
C ALA A 48 2.52 -9.94 13.31
N ALA A 49 3.56 -10.68 12.92
CA ALA A 49 4.13 -11.76 13.72
C ALA A 49 5.66 -11.65 13.78
N ALA A 50 6.24 -11.88 14.96
CA ALA A 50 7.67 -12.05 15.10
C ALA A 50 8.07 -13.39 14.50
N THR A 51 8.81 -13.37 13.39
CA THR A 51 9.27 -14.58 12.70
C THR A 51 10.66 -15.01 13.15
N ASN A 52 11.42 -14.09 13.76
CA ASN A 52 12.67 -14.36 14.45
C ASN A 52 12.82 -13.37 15.63
N ALA A 53 13.88 -13.52 16.44
CA ALA A 53 14.13 -12.68 17.62
C ALA A 53 14.14 -11.17 17.32
N THR A 54 14.61 -10.77 16.14
CA THR A 54 14.71 -9.36 15.71
C THR A 54 13.91 -9.04 14.45
N THR A 55 13.12 -9.99 13.93
CA THR A 55 12.45 -9.85 12.64
C THR A 55 10.93 -9.91 12.81
N LEU A 56 10.25 -8.91 12.24
CA LEU A 56 8.80 -8.84 12.17
C LEU A 56 8.35 -9.03 10.73
N THR A 57 7.39 -9.92 10.54
CA THR A 57 6.73 -10.13 9.25
C THR A 57 5.28 -9.65 9.35
N VAL A 58 4.88 -8.83 8.39
CA VAL A 58 3.54 -8.25 8.29
C VAL A 58 2.90 -8.75 7.02
N GLN A 59 1.77 -9.44 7.16
CA GLN A 59 0.99 -9.95 6.03
C GLN A 59 0.33 -8.81 5.24
N PRO A 60 -0.05 -9.07 3.97
CA PRO A 60 -0.87 -8.15 3.19
C PRO A 60 -2.10 -7.63 3.94
N GLY A 61 -2.56 -6.45 3.56
CA GLY A 61 -3.68 -5.80 4.22
C GLY A 61 -4.25 -4.63 3.43
N ARG A 62 -5.35 -4.09 3.92
CA ARG A 62 -6.08 -2.98 3.32
C ARG A 62 -6.35 -1.90 4.36
N LEU A 63 -6.15 -0.65 3.97
CA LEU A 63 -6.46 0.52 4.77
C LEU A 63 -7.67 1.24 4.17
N TYR A 64 -8.68 1.49 5.00
CA TYR A 64 -9.85 2.30 4.69
C TYR A 64 -9.68 3.67 5.35
N SER A 65 -9.61 4.73 4.56
CA SER A 65 -9.41 6.09 5.06
C SER A 65 -10.01 7.11 4.11
N GLY A 66 -10.81 8.05 4.64
CA GLY A 66 -11.42 9.12 3.85
C GLY A 66 -12.35 8.64 2.74
N GLY A 67 -13.00 7.47 2.92
CA GLY A 67 -13.83 6.83 1.89
C GLY A 67 -13.05 6.14 0.77
N LEU A 68 -11.72 6.10 0.86
CA LEU A 68 -10.85 5.43 -0.09
C LEU A 68 -10.30 4.12 0.51
N VAL A 69 -9.93 3.19 -0.37
CA VAL A 69 -9.28 1.92 -0.02
C VAL A 69 -7.88 1.93 -0.60
N TYR A 70 -6.90 1.57 0.23
CA TYR A 70 -5.49 1.45 -0.11
C TYR A 70 -5.02 0.02 0.16
N GLY A 71 -4.39 -0.61 -0.83
CA GLY A 71 -3.94 -2.01 -0.75
C GLY A 71 -2.45 -2.13 -0.48
N ALA A 72 -2.07 -3.00 0.44
CA ALA A 72 -0.72 -3.52 0.60
C ALA A 72 -0.73 -5.00 0.17
N ASP A 73 -0.41 -5.27 -1.09
CA ASP A 73 -0.54 -6.60 -1.70
C ASP A 73 0.62 -7.55 -1.34
N GLN A 74 1.70 -7.03 -0.74
CA GLN A 74 2.95 -7.75 -0.50
C GLN A 74 3.23 -7.92 0.99
N VAL A 75 3.88 -9.04 1.34
CA VAL A 75 4.41 -9.27 2.68
C VAL A 75 5.53 -8.27 2.96
N SER A 76 5.46 -7.54 4.06
CA SER A 76 6.51 -6.63 4.51
C SER A 76 7.34 -7.29 5.62
N VAL A 77 8.66 -7.20 5.53
CA VAL A 77 9.59 -7.75 6.53
C VAL A 77 10.44 -6.62 7.09
N PHE A 78 10.47 -6.50 8.41
CA PHE A 78 11.25 -5.48 9.12
C PHE A 78 12.27 -6.17 10.03
N ASP A 79 13.52 -5.71 9.95
CA ASP A 79 14.62 -6.16 10.80
C ASP A 79 14.99 -5.06 11.81
N PHE A 80 14.97 -5.42 13.09
CA PHE A 80 15.27 -4.52 14.21
C PHE A 80 16.66 -4.71 14.80
N THR A 81 17.51 -5.56 14.21
CA THR A 81 18.84 -5.88 14.74
C THR A 81 19.69 -4.63 15.03
N THR A 82 19.64 -3.62 14.15
CA THR A 82 20.37 -2.34 14.31
C THR A 82 19.65 -1.31 15.18
N ARG A 83 18.45 -1.64 15.68
CA ARG A 83 17.53 -0.74 16.38
C ARG A 83 17.10 -1.27 17.75
N LEU A 84 17.70 -2.37 18.21
CA LEU A 84 17.47 -2.92 19.55
C LEU A 84 17.87 -1.90 20.62
N PRO A 85 17.14 -1.85 21.75
CA PRO A 85 17.52 -1.04 22.90
C PRO A 85 18.79 -1.62 23.56
N VAL A 86 19.60 -0.75 24.18
CA VAL A 86 20.89 -1.16 24.75
C VAL A 86 20.78 -1.52 26.23
N ALA A 87 19.98 -0.79 27.00
CA ALA A 87 19.94 -0.92 28.46
C ALA A 87 18.55 -1.23 29.02
N THR A 88 17.49 -0.75 28.38
CA THR A 88 16.10 -0.81 28.86
C THR A 88 15.18 -1.28 27.73
N ARG A 89 13.93 -0.80 27.67
CA ARG A 89 12.93 -1.28 26.72
C ARG A 89 12.54 -0.15 25.77
N LYS A 90 12.00 -0.52 24.61
CA LYS A 90 11.55 0.45 23.60
C LYS A 90 10.30 -0.04 22.90
N ILE A 91 9.29 0.81 22.77
CA ILE A 91 8.11 0.51 21.95
C ILE A 91 8.32 1.06 20.55
N VAL A 92 7.91 0.25 19.58
CA VAL A 92 7.94 0.53 18.16
C VAL A 92 6.52 0.35 17.62
N SER A 93 5.99 1.34 16.92
CA SER A 93 4.64 1.28 16.38
C SER A 93 4.67 0.98 14.89
N LEU A 94 3.92 -0.04 14.48
CA LEU A 94 3.63 -0.33 13.08
C LEU A 94 2.48 0.56 12.65
N ALA A 95 2.77 1.49 11.74
CA ALA A 95 1.83 2.47 11.24
C ALA A 95 1.63 2.29 9.74
N VAL A 96 0.38 2.37 9.30
CA VAL A 96 0.00 2.27 7.89
C VAL A 96 -0.59 3.58 7.40
N PHE A 97 -0.29 3.95 6.16
CA PHE A 97 -0.86 5.14 5.52
C PHE A 97 -1.04 4.93 4.02
N GLY A 98 -2.01 5.63 3.45
CA GLY A 98 -2.33 5.54 2.03
C GLY A 98 -1.53 6.53 1.19
N ASP A 99 -1.16 6.11 -0.01
CA ASP A 99 -0.57 6.94 -1.06
C ASP A 99 -1.17 6.56 -2.44
N GLU A 100 -1.10 7.46 -3.41
CA GLU A 100 -1.49 7.20 -4.79
C GLU A 100 -0.29 7.29 -5.72
N VAL A 101 -0.06 6.26 -6.53
CA VAL A 101 1.06 6.21 -7.46
C VAL A 101 0.64 5.61 -8.79
N ASP A 102 1.24 6.11 -9.87
CA ASP A 102 1.10 5.54 -11.20
C ASP A 102 2.18 4.47 -11.42
N THR A 103 1.75 3.28 -11.79
CA THR A 103 2.53 2.05 -11.90
C THR A 103 2.17 1.30 -13.19
N GLY A 104 2.77 0.13 -13.41
CA GLY A 104 2.49 -0.67 -14.60
C GLY A 104 3.04 0.01 -15.85
N GLN A 105 4.34 0.33 -15.83
CA GLN A 105 5.03 0.91 -16.98
C GLN A 105 4.97 -0.05 -18.15
N THR A 106 4.38 0.40 -19.26
CA THR A 106 4.25 -0.36 -20.48
C THR A 106 4.45 0.55 -21.67
N THR A 107 4.93 0.00 -22.77
CA THR A 107 4.95 0.71 -24.05
C THR A 107 3.56 0.62 -24.69
N ARG A 108 3.08 1.74 -25.20
CA ARG A 108 1.83 1.86 -25.97
C ARG A 108 2.09 2.68 -27.23
N GLU A 109 1.39 2.35 -28.30
CA GLU A 109 1.38 3.14 -29.53
C GLU A 109 0.44 4.34 -29.34
N PHE A 110 0.89 5.51 -29.80
CA PHE A 110 0.09 6.72 -29.85
C PHE A 110 -0.10 7.16 -31.30
N LEU A 111 -1.33 7.42 -31.69
CA LEU A 111 -1.65 7.93 -33.01
C LEU A 111 -1.17 9.39 -33.14
N LEU A 112 -0.41 9.68 -34.18
CA LEU A 112 0.06 11.03 -34.49
C LEU A 112 -0.76 11.70 -35.60
N ASN A 113 -1.31 10.89 -36.50
CA ASN A 113 -2.08 11.37 -37.64
C ASN A 113 -3.14 10.34 -38.04
N GLU A 114 -4.41 10.74 -37.99
CA GLU A 114 -5.57 9.90 -38.32
C GLU A 114 -5.68 9.57 -39.81
N GLU A 115 -5.28 10.48 -40.70
CA GLU A 115 -5.37 10.28 -42.15
C GLU A 115 -4.31 9.31 -42.68
N THR A 116 -3.11 9.33 -42.11
CA THR A 116 -1.98 8.46 -42.54
C THR A 116 -1.80 7.22 -41.69
N GLY A 117 -2.42 7.15 -40.52
CA GLY A 117 -2.25 6.06 -39.55
C GLY A 117 -0.87 6.01 -38.92
N ALA A 118 -0.10 7.11 -38.98
CA ALA A 118 1.23 7.17 -38.38
C ALA A 118 1.11 7.13 -36.85
N SER A 119 1.82 6.19 -36.21
CA SER A 119 1.89 6.04 -34.75
C SER A 119 3.32 6.06 -34.26
N GLU A 120 3.49 6.33 -32.96
CA GLU A 120 4.77 6.16 -32.28
C GLU A 120 4.64 5.46 -30.92
N PRO A 121 5.62 4.62 -30.54
CA PRO A 121 5.66 4.00 -29.23
C PRO A 121 6.09 5.00 -28.16
N ARG A 122 5.33 5.07 -27.07
CA ARG A 122 5.69 5.81 -25.85
C ARG A 122 5.59 4.92 -24.62
N GLN A 123 6.48 5.12 -23.66
CA GLN A 123 6.40 4.45 -22.36
C GLN A 123 5.45 5.23 -21.45
N VAL A 124 4.42 4.55 -20.94
CA VAL A 124 3.41 5.14 -20.07
C VAL A 124 3.10 4.24 -18.87
N ALA A 125 2.75 4.85 -17.74
CA ALA A 125 2.21 4.13 -16.60
C ALA A 125 0.71 3.88 -16.84
N LEU A 126 0.32 2.62 -16.93
CA LEU A 126 -1.04 2.23 -17.29
C LEU A 126 -1.97 2.13 -16.06
N ILE A 127 -1.43 1.99 -14.85
CA ILE A 127 -2.22 1.66 -13.66
C ILE A 127 -2.04 2.75 -12.60
N ARG A 128 -3.10 3.46 -12.27
CA ARG A 128 -3.13 4.27 -11.03
C ARG A 128 -3.50 3.36 -9.86
N ALA A 129 -2.59 3.20 -8.92
CA ALA A 129 -2.74 2.36 -7.74
C ALA A 129 -2.79 3.20 -6.46
N ARG A 130 -3.70 2.83 -5.55
CA ARG A 130 -3.77 3.31 -4.17
C ARG A 130 -3.04 2.32 -3.30
N LEU A 131 -1.78 2.62 -2.98
CA LEU A 131 -0.94 1.75 -2.19
C LEU A 131 -1.07 2.10 -0.71
N CYS A 132 -1.11 1.06 0.12
CA CYS A 132 -0.96 1.20 1.55
C CYS A 132 0.51 0.97 1.91
N ASN A 133 1.18 2.01 2.38
CA ASN A 133 2.54 1.92 2.87
C ASN A 133 2.52 1.43 4.32
N VAL A 134 3.38 0.46 4.61
CA VAL A 134 3.60 -0.05 5.97
C VAL A 134 4.94 0.49 6.44
N ASN A 135 4.92 1.27 7.53
CA ASN A 135 6.13 1.86 8.08
C ASN A 135 6.22 1.62 9.58
N VAL A 136 7.44 1.69 10.09
CA VAL A 136 7.76 1.52 11.48
C VAL A 136 8.17 2.87 12.08
N VAL A 137 7.47 3.28 13.12
CA VAL A 137 7.80 4.48 13.90
C VAL A 137 8.51 4.03 15.18
N TYR A 138 9.73 4.52 15.36
CA TYR A 138 10.57 4.16 16.49
C TYR A 138 10.33 5.08 17.69
N GLY A 139 10.06 4.49 18.85
CA GLY A 139 10.01 5.21 20.12
C GLY A 139 11.38 5.48 20.75
N VAL A 140 11.33 6.02 21.95
CA VAL A 140 12.49 6.31 22.80
C VAL A 140 12.70 5.16 23.80
N GLU A 141 13.95 4.93 24.17
CA GLU A 141 14.30 3.95 25.21
C GLU A 141 13.88 4.44 26.60
N SER A 142 13.25 3.59 27.39
CA SER A 142 12.82 3.90 28.76
C SER A 142 12.60 2.62 29.58
N ALA A 143 12.69 2.73 30.91
CA ALA A 143 12.32 1.65 31.83
C ALA A 143 10.82 1.32 31.75
N ASP A 144 9.99 2.34 31.51
CA ASP A 144 8.57 2.23 31.19
C ASP A 144 8.31 2.94 29.85
N PRO A 145 8.45 2.23 28.71
CA PRO A 145 8.37 2.84 27.39
C PRO A 145 6.91 3.13 27.02
N VAL A 146 6.71 4.28 26.38
CA VAL A 146 5.42 4.69 25.82
C VAL A 146 5.45 4.52 24.31
N ALA A 147 4.30 4.19 23.71
CA ALA A 147 4.18 4.12 22.26
C ALA A 147 4.53 5.49 21.62
N PRO A 148 5.32 5.51 20.53
CA PRO A 148 5.67 6.75 19.86
C PRO A 148 4.44 7.45 19.29
N ILE A 149 4.54 8.78 19.19
CA ILE A 149 3.54 9.58 18.49
C ILE A 149 3.64 9.29 17.00
N VAL A 150 2.52 8.90 16.41
CA VAL A 150 2.40 8.61 14.98
C VAL A 150 1.81 9.83 14.25
N PRO A 151 2.32 10.20 13.06
CA PRO A 151 1.84 11.38 12.34
C PRO A 151 0.34 11.33 12.02
N THR A 152 -0.28 12.51 12.02
CA THR A 152 -1.68 12.69 11.62
C THR A 152 -1.87 12.24 10.17
N GLY A 153 -2.56 11.11 9.97
CA GLY A 153 -2.76 10.54 8.63
C GLY A 153 -2.51 9.03 8.59
N ALA A 154 -1.61 8.54 9.44
CA ALA A 154 -1.36 7.12 9.59
C ALA A 154 -2.28 6.48 10.63
N LEU A 155 -2.43 5.16 10.56
CA LEU A 155 -3.20 4.34 11.48
C LEU A 155 -2.27 3.30 12.12
N VAL A 156 -2.31 3.18 13.45
CA VAL A 156 -1.50 2.18 14.15
C VAL A 156 -2.16 0.82 14.07
N VAL A 157 -1.42 -0.16 13.58
CA VAL A 157 -1.87 -1.55 13.44
C VAL A 157 -1.40 -2.38 14.62
N ALA A 158 -0.14 -2.22 15.02
CA ALA A 158 0.47 -2.99 16.10
C ALA A 158 1.51 -2.16 16.86
N ASN A 159 1.68 -2.46 18.14
CA ASN A 159 2.78 -1.95 18.96
C ASN A 159 3.68 -3.14 19.32
N ILE A 160 4.97 -2.99 19.04
CA ILE A 160 6.00 -4.00 19.25
C ILE A 160 6.89 -3.53 20.39
N LEU A 161 7.02 -4.36 21.42
CA LEU A 161 7.97 -4.13 22.51
C LEU A 161 9.31 -4.77 22.15
N LEU A 162 10.34 -3.95 22.06
CA LEU A 162 11.72 -4.40 21.96
C LEU A 162 12.36 -4.41 23.34
N THR A 163 13.06 -5.50 23.64
CA THR A 163 13.87 -5.68 24.84
C THR A 163 15.32 -5.93 24.44
N PRO A 164 16.29 -5.73 25.35
CA PRO A 164 17.69 -6.05 25.12
C PRO A 164 17.90 -7.55 24.86
#